data_AF-A0A9J7BWE8-F1
#
_entry.id   AF-A0A9J7BWE8-F1
#
_cell.length_a   1.000
_cell.length_b   1.000
_cell.length_c   1.000
_cell.angle_alpha   90.00
_cell.angle_beta   90.00
_cell.angle_gamma   90.00
#
_symmetry.space_group_name_H-M   'P 1'
#
loop_
_entity.id
_entity.type
_entity.pdbx_description
1 polymer ?
#
loop_
_entity_poly.entity_id
_entity_poly.type
_entity_poly.pdbx_seq_one_letter_code
_entity_poly.pdbx_strand_id
1 'polypeptide(L)' 'MHCGACVRRVGQALSATEGIEVKEVRVGAARLESTQDPPPIDRAIEALAAAGYKAHPDPASQPGA' A
#
# COMPACT_ATOMS: atom_id res chain seq x y z
N MET A 1 -2.36 -7.47 -9.30
CA MET A 1 -2.89 -6.53 -10.32
C MET A 1 -2.16 -6.72 -11.64
N HIS A 2 -2.81 -6.77 -12.81
CA HIS A 2 -2.14 -7.09 -14.09
C HIS A 2 -2.11 -5.94 -15.13
N CYS A 3 -2.75 -4.79 -14.84
CA CYS A 3 -3.02 -3.74 -15.81
C CYS A 3 -2.54 -2.36 -15.34
N GLY A 4 -2.18 -1.45 -16.26
CA GLY A 4 -1.73 -0.09 -15.92
C GLY A 4 -2.79 0.75 -15.20
N ALA A 5 -4.07 0.59 -15.59
CA ALA A 5 -5.19 1.23 -14.89
C ALA A 5 -5.35 0.71 -13.44
N CYS A 6 -5.01 -0.56 -13.21
CA CYS A 6 -5.07 -1.20 -11.90
C CYS A 6 -4.01 -0.61 -10.96
N VAL A 7 -2.78 -0.42 -11.48
CA VAL A 7 -1.68 0.23 -10.76
C VAL A 7 -2.06 1.64 -10.33
N ARG A 8 -2.65 2.43 -11.23
CA ARG A 8 -3.12 3.80 -10.93
C ARG A 8 -4.19 3.82 -9.85
N ARG A 9 -5.16 2.90 -9.92
CA ARG A 9 -6.24 2.79 -8.92
C ARG A 9 -5.71 2.47 -7.52
N VAL A 10 -4.78 1.52 -7.44
CA VAL A 10 -4.09 1.16 -6.20
C VAL A 10 -3.30 2.34 -5.64
N GLY A 11 -2.51 3.02 -6.48
CA GLY A 11 -1.77 4.21 -6.05
C GLY A 11 -2.67 5.30 -5.51
N GLN A 12 -3.80 5.57 -6.17
CA GLN A 12 -4.75 6.60 -5.71
C GLN A 12 -5.43 6.23 -4.38
N ALA A 13 -5.79 4.95 -4.18
CA ALA A 13 -6.36 4.48 -2.91
C ALA A 13 -5.35 4.63 -1.76
N LEU A 14 -4.09 4.26 -1.99
CA LEU A 14 -3.02 4.36 -1.00
C LEU A 14 -2.66 5.83 -0.71
N SER A 15 -2.56 6.69 -1.72
CA SER A 15 -2.28 8.12 -1.52
C SER A 15 -3.39 8.87 -0.77
N ALA A 16 -4.60 8.33 -0.73
CA ALA A 16 -5.71 8.88 0.06
C ALA A 16 -5.69 8.41 1.52
N THR A 17 -4.81 7.46 1.87
CA THR A 17 -4.73 6.90 3.21
C THR A 17 -3.79 7.74 4.07
N GLU A 18 -4.30 8.25 5.17
CA GLU A 18 -3.50 9.05 6.11
C GLU A 18 -2.46 8.20 6.83
N GLY A 19 -1.24 8.73 6.98
CA GLY A 19 -0.16 8.06 7.68
C GLY A 19 0.76 7.20 6.83
N ILE A 20 0.50 7.12 5.53
CA ILE A 20 1.34 6.41 4.57
C ILE A 20 1.76 7.32 3.42
N GLU A 21 3.00 7.17 2.98
CA GLU A 21 3.54 7.78 1.78
C GLU A 21 3.80 6.69 0.74
N VAL A 22 3.24 6.88 -0.46
CA VAL A 22 3.41 5.93 -1.56
C VAL A 22 4.74 6.18 -2.27
N LYS A 23 5.67 5.22 -2.17
CA LYS A 23 6.97 5.30 -2.86
C LYS A 23 6.93 4.70 -4.25
N GLU A 24 6.34 3.52 -4.36
CA GLU A 24 6.26 2.81 -5.62
C GLU A 24 5.01 1.95 -5.67
N VAL A 25 4.37 1.90 -6.84
CA VAL A 25 3.29 0.96 -7.11
C VAL A 25 3.60 0.27 -8.42
N ARG A 26 3.70 -1.06 -8.39
CA ARG A 26 4.05 -1.88 -9.56
C ARG A 26 3.26 -3.17 -9.58
N VAL A 27 3.06 -3.78 -10.73
CA VAL A 27 2.29 -5.03 -10.84
C VAL A 27 2.74 -6.08 -9.81
N GLY A 28 1.84 -6.39 -8.87
CA GLY A 28 2.06 -7.39 -7.82
C GLY A 28 2.53 -6.86 -6.46
N ALA A 29 2.99 -5.60 -6.36
CA ALA A 29 3.50 -5.04 -5.11
C ALA A 29 3.32 -3.52 -5.01
N ALA A 30 3.25 -3.01 -3.78
CA ALA A 30 3.32 -1.58 -3.50
C ALA A 30 4.32 -1.36 -2.37
N ARG A 31 5.21 -0.39 -2.55
CA ARG A 31 6.15 0.06 -1.52
C ARG A 31 5.64 1.35 -0.90
N LEU A 32 5.50 1.33 0.41
CA LEU A 32 4.97 2.41 1.23
C LEU A 32 5.99 2.76 2.30
N GLU A 33 6.10 4.04 2.63
CA GLU A 33 6.70 4.48 3.89
C GLU A 33 5.60 4.91 4.85
N SER A 34 5.80 4.71 6.14
CA SER A 34 4.87 5.17 7.16
C SER A 34 5.39 6.48 7.76
N THR A 35 4.51 7.47 7.88
CA THR A 35 4.85 8.75 8.51
C THR A 35 4.51 8.78 10.01
N GLN A 36 4.05 7.64 10.54
CA GLN A 36 3.64 7.44 11.93
C GLN A 36 4.27 6.16 12.48
N ASP A 37 4.54 6.20 13.78
CA ASP A 37 5.02 5.07 14.57
C ASP A 37 3.99 4.76 15.68
N PRO A 38 3.38 3.56 15.71
CA PRO A 38 3.61 2.44 14.80
C PRO A 38 3.01 2.65 13.39
N PRO A 39 3.53 1.95 12.36
CA PRO A 39 3.04 2.07 10.99
C PRO A 39 1.59 1.56 10.83
N PRO A 40 0.68 2.30 10.16
CA PRO A 40 -0.74 1.97 10.03
C PRO A 40 -0.97 0.95 8.90
N ILE A 41 -0.36 -0.23 9.02
CA ILE A 41 -0.44 -1.30 8.03
C ILE A 41 -1.89 -1.71 7.75
N ASP A 42 -2.72 -1.83 8.79
CA ASP A 42 -4.13 -2.20 8.65
C ASP A 42 -4.90 -1.21 7.77
N ARG A 43 -4.67 0.10 7.94
CA ARG A 43 -5.34 1.11 7.12
C ARG A 43 -4.95 0.99 5.64
N ALA A 44 -3.68 0.70 5.34
CA ALA A 44 -3.24 0.49 3.98
C ALA A 44 -3.94 -0.74 3.35
N ILE A 45 -4.10 -1.82 4.12
CA ILE A 45 -4.81 -3.03 3.67
C ILE A 45 -6.29 -2.74 3.47
N GLU A 46 -6.94 -2.03 4.39
CA GLU A 46 -8.35 -1.64 4.29
C GLU A 46 -8.62 -0.74 3.07
N ALA A 47 -7.76 0.25 2.81
CA ALA A 47 -7.86 1.12 1.64
C ALA A 47 -7.77 0.32 0.33
N LEU A 48 -6.87 -0.67 0.28
CA LEU A 48 -6.76 -1.59 -0.85
C LEU A 48 -7.99 -2.49 -0.99
N ALA A 49 -8.50 -3.02 0.12
CA ALA A 49 -9.70 -3.84 0.14
C ALA A 49 -10.93 -3.06 -0.35
N ALA A 50 -11.08 -1.80 0.07
CA ALA A 50 -12.12 -0.89 -0.41
C ALA A 50 -12.01 -0.62 -1.92
N ALA A 51 -10.78 -0.59 -2.46
CA ALA A 51 -10.51 -0.50 -3.89
C ALA A 51 -10.67 -1.85 -4.64
N GLY A 52 -11.01 -2.94 -3.93
CA GLY A 52 -11.23 -4.28 -4.49
C GLY A 52 -9.96 -5.12 -4.62
N TYR A 53 -8.87 -4.76 -3.93
CA TYR A 53 -7.59 -5.44 -3.98
C TYR A 53 -7.26 -6.08 -2.62
N LYS A 54 -7.12 -7.41 -2.59
CA LYS A 54 -6.54 -8.10 -1.44
C LYS A 54 -5.04 -7.89 -1.42
N ALA A 55 -4.51 -7.44 -0.29
CA ALA A 55 -3.09 -7.24 -0.05
C ALA A 55 -2.71 -7.80 1.31
N HIS A 56 -1.46 -8.24 1.42
CA HIS A 56 -0.87 -8.70 2.67
C HIS A 56 0.44 -7.95 2.88
N PRO A 57 0.83 -7.69 4.14
CA PRO A 57 2.12 -7.09 4.43
C PRO A 57 3.22 -8.03 3.95
N ASP A 58 4.22 -7.45 3.28
CA ASP A 58 5.41 -8.19 2.89
C ASP A 58 6.31 -8.38 4.12
N PRO A 59 6.62 -9.62 4.53
CA PRO A 59 7.39 -9.89 5.74
C PRO A 59 8.83 -9.37 5.66
N ALA A 60 9.36 -9.13 4.46
CA ALA A 60 10.70 -8.56 4.26
C ALA A 60 10.72 -7.01 4.27
N SER A 61 9.56 -6.37 4.39
CA SER A 61 9.41 -4.91 4.37
C SER A 61 9.38 -4.27 5.76
N GLN A 62 9.69 -5.02 6.82
CA GLN A 62 9.85 -4.46 8.16
C GLN A 62 11.12 -3.57 8.20
N PRO A 63 11.00 -2.26 8.48
CA PRO A 63 12.16 -1.43 8.73
C PRO A 63 12.65 -1.73 10.15
N GLY A 64 13.65 -2.61 10.28
CA GLY A 64 14.19 -2.99 11.60
C GLY A 64 14.92 -4.33 11.67
N ALA A 65 15.62 -4.74 10.61
CA ALA A 65 16.64 -5.80 10.67
C ALA A 65 18.03 -5.19 10.49
#